data_AF-A0A959FHG0-F1
#
_entry.id   AF-A0A959FHG0-F1
#
_cell.length_a   1.000
_cell.length_b   1.000
_cell.length_c   1.000
_cell.angle_alpha   90.00
_cell.angle_beta   90.00
_cell.angle_gamma   90.00
#
_symmetry.space_group_name_H-M   'P 1'
#
loop_
_entity.id
_entity.type
_entity.pdbx_description
1 polymer ?
#
loop_
_entity_poly.entity_id
_entity_poly.type
_entity_poly.pdbx_seq_one_letter_code
_entity_poly.pdbx_strand_id
1 'polypeptide(L)'
;NTMSNPVMINPQSLEGDHTVFMSGNDEAAKEMVAGLLQSFGWKEKNILDLGDITTARGTEMILPIWLRIYGKLQSPFFNFQVTR
;
A
#
# COMPACT_ATOMS: atom_id res chain seq x y z
N ASN A 1 0.12 -0.40 7.30
CA ASN A 1 1.50 -0.14 7.80
C ASN A 1 2.59 -0.41 6.75
N THR A 2 2.33 -0.13 5.47
CA THR A 2 3.33 -0.28 4.40
C THR A 2 3.83 1.06 3.85
N MET A 3 3.11 2.15 4.16
CA MET A 3 3.40 3.52 3.74
C MET A 3 2.85 4.51 4.77
N SER A 4 3.24 5.78 4.64
CA SER A 4 2.69 6.88 5.45
C SER A 4 1.33 7.35 4.91
N ASN A 5 0.49 7.95 5.77
CA ASN A 5 -0.83 8.44 5.37
C ASN A 5 -0.80 9.47 4.22
N PRO A 6 0.17 10.41 4.14
CA PRO A 6 0.16 11.41 3.07
C PRO A 6 0.38 10.78 1.69
N VAL A 7 1.17 9.70 1.64
CA VAL A 7 1.38 8.91 0.42
C VAL A 7 0.13 8.11 0.07
N MET A 8 -0.60 7.57 1.06
CA MET A 8 -1.81 6.79 0.82
C MET A 8 -2.94 7.61 0.18
N ILE A 9 -3.18 8.83 0.67
CA ILE A 9 -4.28 9.68 0.18
C ILE A 9 -3.92 10.46 -1.09
N ASN A 10 -2.63 10.51 -1.45
CA ASN A 10 -2.11 11.17 -2.64
C ASN A 10 -0.92 10.37 -3.20
N PRO A 11 -1.16 9.23 -3.85
CA PRO A 11 -0.10 8.36 -4.38
C PRO A 11 0.73 9.03 -5.47
N GLN A 12 0.21 10.06 -6.16
CA GLN A 12 0.96 10.85 -7.16
C GLN A 12 2.00 11.79 -6.56
N SER A 13 2.05 11.94 -5.23
CA SER A 13 3.09 12.72 -4.55
C SER A 13 4.49 12.10 -4.66
N LEU A 14 4.59 10.83 -5.06
CA LEU A 14 5.84 10.13 -5.33
C LEU A 14 6.01 9.92 -6.83
N GLU A 15 7.24 10.06 -7.31
CA GLU A 15 7.59 9.68 -8.68
C GLU A 15 7.59 8.16 -8.84
N GLY A 16 7.10 7.69 -9.99
CA GLY A 16 7.03 6.26 -10.32
C GLY A 16 5.76 5.55 -9.80
N ASP A 17 5.59 4.30 -10.23
CA ASP A 17 4.53 3.44 -9.71
C ASP A 17 4.99 2.78 -8.40
N HIS A 18 4.08 2.66 -7.45
CA HIS A 18 4.24 1.95 -6.18
C HIS A 18 2.96 1.17 -5.88
N THR A 19 3.02 0.23 -4.95
CA THR A 19 1.99 -0.77 -4.71
C THR A 19 1.28 -0.53 -3.37
N VAL A 20 -0.05 -0.63 -3.36
CA VAL A 20 -0.87 -0.79 -2.16
C VAL A 20 -1.38 -2.23 -2.08
N PHE A 21 -1.28 -2.83 -0.90
CA PHE A 21 -1.66 -4.23 -0.69
C PHE A 21 -3.02 -4.31 0.00
N MET A 22 -3.85 -5.23 -0.45
CA MET A 22 -5.17 -5.49 0.12
C MET A 22 -5.26 -6.94 0.61
N SER A 23 -5.88 -7.14 1.78
CA SER A 23 -6.08 -8.45 2.42
C SER A 23 -7.46 -8.44 3.07
N GLY A 24 -8.32 -9.41 2.75
CA GLY A 24 -9.68 -9.45 3.29
C GLY A 24 -10.48 -10.68 2.85
N ASN A 25 -11.38 -11.14 3.72
CA ASN A 25 -12.21 -12.33 3.46
C ASN A 25 -13.50 -12.03 2.68
N ASP A 26 -13.92 -10.77 2.65
CA ASP A 26 -15.16 -10.33 2.02
C ASP A 26 -14.86 -9.59 0.73
N GLU A 27 -15.27 -10.16 -0.40
CA GLU A 27 -15.02 -9.60 -1.73
C GLU A 27 -15.71 -8.25 -1.93
N ALA A 28 -16.95 -8.08 -1.45
CA ALA A 28 -17.66 -6.81 -1.57
C ALA A 28 -16.96 -5.71 -0.74
N ALA A 29 -16.43 -6.06 0.45
CA ALA A 29 -15.62 -5.15 1.23
C ALA A 29 -14.33 -4.75 0.51
N LYS A 30 -13.64 -5.71 -0.14
CA LYS A 30 -12.44 -5.44 -0.94
C LYS A 30 -12.74 -4.55 -2.15
N GLU A 31 -13.85 -4.77 -2.84
CA GLU A 31 -14.30 -3.91 -3.95
C GLU A 31 -14.56 -2.47 -3.48
N MET A 32 -15.23 -2.29 -2.35
CA MET A 32 -15.46 -0.96 -1.77
C MET A 32 -14.14 -0.26 -1.41
N VAL A 33 -13.19 -0.98 -0.82
CA VAL A 33 -11.87 -0.44 -0.48
C VAL A 33 -11.06 -0.11 -1.74
N ALA A 34 -11.10 -0.96 -2.76
CA ALA A 34 -10.45 -0.69 -4.04
C ALA A 34 -11.01 0.58 -4.69
N GLY A 35 -12.34 0.77 -4.68
CA GLY A 35 -12.98 2.00 -5.16
C GLY A 35 -12.54 3.24 -4.38
N LEU A 36 -12.41 3.15 -3.05
CA LEU A 36 -11.88 4.23 -2.22
C LEU A 36 -10.42 4.55 -2.59
N LEU A 37 -9.55 3.55 -2.71
CA LEU A 37 -8.16 3.73 -3.12
C LEU A 37 -8.07 4.38 -4.50
N GLN A 38 -8.89 3.96 -5.45
CA GLN A 38 -8.97 4.59 -6.77
C GLN A 38 -9.38 6.07 -6.67
N SER A 39 -10.31 6.41 -5.76
CA SER A 39 -10.69 7.82 -5.51
C SER A 39 -9.56 8.68 -4.96
N PHE A 40 -8.60 8.08 -4.25
CA PHE A 40 -7.36 8.76 -3.84
C PHE A 40 -6.35 8.88 -4.97
N GLY A 41 -6.56 8.19 -6.09
CA GLY A 41 -5.69 8.23 -7.27
C GLY A 41 -4.83 6.98 -7.46
N TRP A 42 -5.05 5.91 -6.70
CA TRP A 42 -4.37 4.63 -6.96
C TRP A 42 -4.83 4.06 -8.29
N LYS A 43 -3.89 3.72 -9.17
CA LYS A 43 -4.19 3.00 -10.41
C LYS A 43 -4.61 1.58 -10.04
N GLU A 44 -5.61 1.03 -10.72
CA GLU A 44 -6.08 -0.36 -10.50
C GLU A 44 -4.92 -1.36 -10.53
N LYS A 45 -4.01 -1.23 -11.50
CA LYS A 45 -2.80 -2.09 -11.62
C LYS A 45 -1.84 -2.04 -10.41
N ASN A 46 -1.94 -1.01 -9.57
CA ASN A 46 -1.10 -0.78 -8.40
C ASN A 46 -1.79 -1.22 -7.09
N ILE A 47 -3.07 -1.61 -7.15
CA ILE A 47 -3.80 -2.21 -6.03
C ILE A 47 -3.62 -3.72 -6.14
N LEU A 48 -2.79 -4.29 -5.27
CA LEU A 48 -2.51 -5.72 -5.26
C LEU A 48 -3.31 -6.40 -4.16
N ASP A 49 -4.37 -7.09 -4.55
CA ASP A 49 -5.09 -8.02 -3.67
C ASP A 49 -4.24 -9.27 -3.43
N LEU A 50 -3.89 -9.50 -2.17
CA LEU A 50 -3.10 -10.65 -1.73
C LEU A 50 -4.00 -11.85 -1.37
N GLY A 51 -5.31 -11.67 -1.29
CA GLY A 51 -6.28 -12.69 -0.93
C GLY A 51 -6.90 -12.45 0.44
N ASP A 52 -7.05 -13.53 1.21
CA ASP A 52 -7.76 -13.53 2.48
C ASP A 52 -7.06 -12.70 3.58
N ILE A 53 -7.73 -12.56 4.73
CA ILE A 53 -7.21 -11.75 5.86
C ILE A 53 -5.92 -12.32 6.46
N THR A 54 -5.61 -13.60 6.27
CA THR A 54 -4.40 -14.21 6.83
C THR A 54 -3.13 -13.64 6.19
N THR A 55 -3.25 -13.13 4.96
CA THR A 55 -2.16 -12.46 4.23
C THR A 55 -1.74 -11.13 4.83
N ALA A 56 -2.57 -10.52 5.69
CA ALA A 56 -2.24 -9.29 6.41
C ALA A 56 -0.98 -9.43 7.29
N ARG A 57 -0.65 -10.66 7.73
CA ARG A 57 0.61 -10.94 8.46
C ARG A 57 1.82 -10.48 7.65
N GLY A 58 1.84 -10.73 6.35
CA GLY A 58 2.94 -10.34 5.47
C GLY A 58 3.04 -8.81 5.32
N THR A 59 1.90 -8.14 5.14
CA THR A 59 1.87 -6.67 4.98
C THR A 59 2.23 -5.94 6.27
N GLU A 60 1.86 -6.47 7.44
CA GLU A 60 2.27 -5.96 8.75
C GLU A 60 3.78 -6.14 8.99
N MET A 61 4.35 -7.27 8.55
CA MET A 61 5.79 -7.57 8.64
C MET A 61 6.67 -6.68 7.76
N ILE A 62 6.10 -5.81 6.92
CA ILE A 62 6.85 -4.77 6.19
C ILE A 62 7.27 -3.61 7.11
N LEU A 63 6.54 -3.37 8.20
CA LEU A 63 6.80 -2.20 9.08
C LEU A 63 8.24 -2.16 9.65
N PRO A 64 8.85 -3.27 10.12
CA PRO A 64 10.23 -3.25 10.60
C PRO A 64 11.24 -2.72 9.59
N ILE A 65 11.15 -3.11 8.31
CA ILE A 65 12.05 -2.58 7.28
C ILE A 65 11.69 -1.13 6.91
N TRP A 66 10.40 -0.80 6.86
CA TRP A 66 9.93 0.57 6.64
C TRP A 66 10.53 1.54 7.67
N LEU A 67 10.55 1.18 8.97
CA LEU A 67 11.15 1.98 10.04
C LEU A 67 12.66 2.21 9.85
N ARG A 68 13.39 1.21 9.34
CA ARG A 68 14.83 1.35 9.05
C ARG A 68 15.08 2.28 7.87
N ILE A 69 14.25 2.19 6.83
CA ILE A 69 14.32 3.09 5.67
C ILE A 69 13.96 4.52 6.09
N TYR A 70 12.88 4.70 6.85
CA TYR A 70 12.51 6.00 7.42
C TYR A 70 13.65 6.62 8.23
N GLY A 71 14.27 5.84 9.13
CA GLY A 71 15.42 6.31 9.91
C GLY A 71 16.63 6.67 9.03
N LYS A 72 16.85 5.99 7.91
CA LYS A 72 17.95 6.30 6.99
C LYS A 72 17.67 7.53 6.11
N LEU A 73 16.44 7.66 5.61
CA LEU A 73 16.03 8.73 4.71
C LEU A 73 15.60 10.01 5.45
N GLN A 74 15.29 9.90 6.74
CA GLN A 74 14.69 10.97 7.56
C GLN A 74 13.41 11.56 6.91
N SER A 75 12.70 10.74 6.14
CA SER A 75 11.53 11.15 5.37
C SER A 75 10.54 10.00 5.25
N PRO A 76 9.23 10.23 5.45
CA PRO A 76 8.19 9.22 5.28
C PRO A 76 7.64 9.16 3.84
N PHE A 77 8.19 9.96 2.91
CA PHE A 77 7.76 10.06 1.52
C PHE A 77 8.50 9.05 0.64
N PHE A 78 8.19 7.77 0.84
CA PHE A 78 8.64 6.65 0.02
C PHE A 78 7.62 5.52 0.11
N ASN A 79 7.69 4.58 -0.82
CA ASN A 79 6.84 3.40 -0.82
C ASN A 79 7.51 2.21 -1.53
N PHE A 80 6.88 1.03 -1.44
CA PHE A 80 7.35 -0.20 -2.09
C PHE A 80 6.67 -0.42 -3.43
N GLN A 81 7.37 -1.03 -4.39
CA GLN A 81 6.83 -1.43 -5.68
C GLN A 81 7.09 -2.91 -5.93
N VAL A 82 6.07 -3.64 -6.37
CA VAL A 82 6.20 -5.00 -6.91
C VAL A 82 6.30 -4.90 -8.44
N THR A 83 7.47 -5.17 -9.00
CA THR A 83 7.70 -5.15 -10.45
C THR A 83 7.56 -6.55 -11.04
N ARG A 84 6.81 -6.67 -12.13
CA ARG A 84 6.59 -7.91 -12.90
C ARG A 84 6.42 -7.58 -14.38
#